data_AF-A0A0C3BFP8-F1
#
_entry.id   AF-A0A0C3BFP8-F1
#
_cell.length_a   1.000
_cell.length_b   1.000
_cell.length_c   1.000
_cell.angle_alpha   90.00
_cell.angle_beta   90.00
_cell.angle_gamma   90.00
#
_symmetry.space_group_name_H-M   'P 1'
#
loop_
_entity.id
_entity.type
_entity.pdbx_description
1 polymer ?
#
loop_
_entity_poly.entity_id
_entity_poly.type
_entity_poly.pdbx_seq_one_letter_code
_entity_poly.pdbx_strand_id
1 'polypeptide(L)'
;MVKELVCQGKSSAVNVVVVDVAAELERTGPFLAHDSSTHGRRQMQQKILKAGMNRLESIQPGLHDPHKEKDAIAQDDLIFQDTYQNESNIPKSGGATNLTHILLYDMEKPQQPVTIPLLFECWEVRRHLQAEGLAFYPELWARYSNRQPLTPNGYLWEHLLNEQSIQNLHVQYVNRPPNPGSPWRDYAIALRSVELPVPREDPVPIDLPFIGESCCGPDGCKDLWTHLEAIWRDQRVLEAKKINGTDVRLEKFDDNLLNARKNQLVVKVAM
;
A
#
# COMPACT_ATOMS: atom_id res chain seq x y z
N MET A 1 -7.34 -14.64 -30.35
CA MET A 1 -5.89 -14.70 -30.66
C MET A 1 -5.19 -15.93 -30.10
N VAL A 2 -4.92 -16.04 -28.79
CA VAL A 2 -4.19 -17.19 -28.19
C VAL A 2 -4.75 -18.55 -28.62
N LYS A 3 -6.06 -18.78 -28.42
CA LYS A 3 -6.72 -20.03 -28.80
C LYS A 3 -6.57 -20.36 -30.29
N GLU A 4 -6.62 -19.35 -31.14
CA GLU A 4 -6.60 -19.49 -32.58
C GLU A 4 -5.18 -19.78 -33.11
N LEU A 5 -4.16 -19.13 -32.53
CA LEU A 5 -2.76 -19.45 -32.82
C LEU A 5 -2.39 -20.87 -32.36
N VAL A 6 -2.93 -21.33 -31.23
CA VAL A 6 -2.78 -22.72 -30.76
C VAL A 6 -3.42 -23.71 -31.74
N CYS A 7 -4.65 -23.44 -32.21
CA CYS A 7 -5.31 -24.26 -33.22
C CYS A 7 -4.56 -24.33 -34.55
N GLN A 8 -3.76 -23.30 -34.88
CA GLN A 8 -2.91 -23.27 -36.07
C GLN A 8 -1.53 -23.90 -35.88
N GLY A 9 -1.30 -24.62 -34.76
CA GLY A 9 -0.06 -25.34 -34.50
C GLY A 9 1.10 -24.48 -33.98
N LYS A 10 0.85 -23.20 -33.63
CA LYS A 10 1.88 -22.27 -33.12
C LYS A 10 2.04 -22.32 -31.60
N SER A 11 1.64 -23.42 -30.97
CA SER A 11 1.53 -23.56 -29.51
C SER A 11 2.82 -23.24 -28.75
N SER A 12 3.98 -23.64 -29.27
CA SER A 12 5.27 -23.37 -28.63
C SER A 12 5.56 -21.86 -28.54
N ALA A 13 5.42 -21.13 -29.65
CA ALA A 13 5.67 -19.69 -29.70
C ALA A 13 4.65 -18.89 -28.86
N VAL A 14 3.38 -19.33 -28.87
CA VAL A 14 2.34 -18.73 -28.02
C VAL A 14 2.65 -18.93 -26.54
N ASN A 15 3.09 -20.14 -26.16
CA ASN A 15 3.37 -20.46 -24.76
C ASN A 15 4.47 -19.58 -24.17
N VAL A 16 5.52 -19.29 -24.95
CA VAL A 16 6.59 -18.35 -24.53
C VAL A 16 6.02 -16.98 -24.18
N VAL A 17 5.14 -16.43 -25.03
CA VAL A 17 4.56 -15.10 -24.77
C VAL A 17 3.64 -15.12 -23.55
N VAL A 18 2.81 -16.15 -23.41
CA VAL A 18 1.86 -16.26 -22.28
C VAL A 18 2.60 -16.41 -20.95
N VAL A 19 3.64 -17.25 -20.89
CA VAL A 19 4.46 -17.45 -19.68
C VAL A 19 5.16 -16.16 -19.28
N ASP A 20 5.76 -15.44 -20.23
CA ASP A 20 6.43 -14.16 -19.95
C ASP A 20 5.44 -13.11 -19.41
N VAL A 21 4.29 -12.95 -20.08
CA VAL A 21 3.25 -12.01 -19.65
C VAL A 21 2.73 -12.37 -18.26
N ALA A 22 2.50 -13.65 -17.97
CA ALA A 22 2.03 -14.09 -16.66
C ALA A 22 3.06 -13.76 -15.55
N ALA A 23 4.35 -14.04 -15.79
CA ALA A 23 5.42 -13.72 -14.85
C ALA A 23 5.55 -12.20 -14.61
N GLU A 24 5.42 -11.38 -15.66
CA GLU A 24 5.47 -9.92 -15.53
C GLU A 24 4.26 -9.35 -14.77
N LEU A 25 3.06 -9.90 -15.01
CA LEU A 25 1.85 -9.53 -14.27
C LEU A 25 1.96 -9.93 -12.79
N GLU A 26 2.45 -11.13 -12.51
CA GLU A 26 2.68 -11.62 -11.14
C GLU A 26 3.68 -10.71 -10.40
N ARG A 27 4.77 -10.32 -11.06
CA ARG A 27 5.76 -9.38 -10.50
C ARG A 27 5.18 -7.99 -10.22
N THR A 28 4.26 -7.54 -11.06
CA THR A 28 3.55 -6.26 -10.87
C THR A 28 2.59 -6.33 -9.67
N GLY A 29 2.15 -7.53 -9.32
CA GLY A 29 1.20 -7.79 -8.25
C GLY A 29 -0.25 -7.53 -8.70
N PRO A 30 -1.23 -7.95 -7.87
CA PRO A 30 -2.63 -7.84 -8.21
C PRO A 30 -3.09 -6.38 -8.22
N PHE A 31 -4.05 -6.12 -9.10
CA PHE A 31 -4.90 -4.93 -9.07
C PHE A 31 -6.13 -5.23 -8.22
N LEU A 32 -6.49 -4.31 -7.33
CA LEU A 32 -7.66 -4.39 -6.46
C LEU A 32 -8.52 -3.15 -6.73
N ALA A 33 -9.75 -3.34 -7.20
CA ALA A 33 -10.63 -2.24 -7.60
C ALA A 33 -10.88 -1.24 -6.46
N HIS A 34 -11.07 -1.75 -5.24
CA HIS A 34 -11.28 -0.98 -4.01
C HIS A 34 -10.02 -0.31 -3.45
N ASP A 35 -8.83 -0.61 -3.97
CA ASP A 35 -7.56 -0.06 -3.45
C ASP A 35 -6.85 0.82 -4.47
N SER A 36 -6.96 2.13 -4.28
CA SER A 36 -6.33 3.17 -5.09
C SER A 36 -4.80 3.04 -5.22
N SER A 37 -4.14 2.37 -4.27
CA SER A 37 -2.69 2.07 -4.34
C SER A 37 -2.30 1.14 -5.47
N THR A 38 -3.26 0.33 -5.91
CA THR A 38 -3.04 -0.65 -6.98
C THR A 38 -3.45 -0.10 -8.34
N HIS A 39 -4.08 1.08 -8.40
CA HIS A 39 -4.59 1.65 -9.65
C HIS A 39 -3.45 2.02 -10.62
N GLY A 40 -2.32 2.47 -10.08
CA GLY A 40 -1.09 2.64 -10.87
C GLY A 40 -0.58 1.35 -11.50
N ARG A 41 -0.78 0.21 -10.81
CA ARG A 41 -0.43 -1.13 -11.32
C ARG A 41 -1.31 -1.51 -12.51
N ARG A 42 -2.57 -1.08 -12.54
CA ARG A 42 -3.48 -1.31 -13.67
C ARG A 42 -2.89 -0.78 -14.98
N GLN A 43 -2.34 0.43 -14.97
CA GLN A 43 -1.68 0.99 -16.16
C GLN A 43 -0.45 0.18 -16.58
N MET A 44 0.32 -0.32 -15.62
CA MET A 44 1.47 -1.18 -15.89
C MET A 44 1.04 -2.53 -16.47
N GLN A 45 0.01 -3.16 -15.88
CA GLN A 45 -0.58 -4.41 -16.37
C GLN A 45 -1.15 -4.25 -17.78
N GLN A 46 -1.83 -3.13 -18.08
CA GLN A 46 -2.29 -2.79 -19.43
C GLN A 46 -1.12 -2.70 -20.42
N LYS A 47 -0.01 -2.06 -20.04
CA LYS A 47 1.20 -1.99 -20.89
C LYS A 47 1.79 -3.38 -21.15
N ILE A 48 1.88 -4.23 -20.13
CA ILE A 48 2.36 -5.62 -20.24
C ILE A 48 1.46 -6.42 -21.19
N LEU A 49 0.14 -6.36 -21.00
CA LEU A 49 -0.84 -7.04 -21.84
C LEU A 49 -0.76 -6.56 -23.29
N LYS A 50 -0.64 -5.24 -23.52
CA LYS A 50 -0.48 -4.66 -24.86
C LYS A 50 0.82 -5.10 -25.53
N ALA A 51 1.92 -5.14 -24.78
CA ALA A 51 3.20 -5.68 -25.29
C ALA A 51 3.07 -7.17 -25.65
N GLY A 52 2.38 -7.96 -24.82
CA GLY A 52 2.05 -9.35 -25.10
C GLY A 52 1.22 -9.52 -26.38
N MET A 53 0.20 -8.69 -26.57
CA MET A 53 -0.62 -8.67 -27.78
C MET A 53 0.21 -8.36 -29.04
N ASN A 54 1.09 -7.37 -28.98
CA ASN A 54 1.99 -7.04 -30.10
C ASN A 54 2.94 -8.20 -30.43
N ARG A 55 3.44 -8.93 -29.41
CA ARG A 55 4.27 -10.13 -29.59
C ARG A 55 3.49 -11.27 -30.24
N LEU A 56 2.24 -11.50 -29.82
CA LEU A 56 1.37 -12.49 -30.44
C LEU A 56 1.01 -12.11 -31.89
N GLU A 57 0.83 -10.82 -32.19
CA GLU A 57 0.61 -10.34 -33.56
C GLU A 57 1.85 -10.55 -34.45
N SER A 58 3.05 -10.45 -33.88
CA SER A 58 4.30 -10.76 -34.60
C SER A 58 4.40 -12.24 -34.99
N ILE A 59 3.73 -13.15 -34.25
CA ILE A 59 3.64 -14.58 -34.60
C ILE A 59 2.71 -14.79 -35.80
N GLN A 60 1.66 -13.97 -35.93
CA GLN A 60 0.75 -13.99 -37.07
C GLN A 60 0.11 -12.63 -37.32
N PRO A 61 0.63 -11.88 -38.30
CA PRO A 61 0.04 -10.61 -38.67
C PRO A 61 -1.39 -10.78 -39.21
N GLY A 62 -2.26 -9.84 -38.87
CA GLY A 62 -3.64 -9.75 -39.33
C GLY A 62 -4.66 -10.51 -38.50
N LEU A 63 -4.27 -11.17 -37.40
CA LEU A 63 -5.20 -11.83 -36.48
C LEU A 63 -5.70 -10.87 -35.39
N HIS A 64 -4.89 -9.86 -35.06
CA HIS A 64 -5.24 -8.79 -34.14
C HIS A 64 -6.13 -7.75 -34.82
N ASP A 65 -7.21 -7.38 -34.13
CA ASP A 65 -8.08 -6.27 -34.50
C ASP A 65 -7.84 -5.12 -33.51
N PRO A 66 -7.09 -4.07 -33.90
CA PRO A 66 -6.77 -2.94 -33.03
C PRO A 66 -8.01 -2.17 -32.54
N HIS A 67 -9.12 -2.21 -33.29
CA HIS A 67 -10.36 -1.57 -32.86
C HIS A 67 -10.98 -2.33 -31.70
N LYS A 68 -11.04 -3.67 -31.78
CA LYS A 68 -11.51 -4.51 -30.66
C LYS A 68 -10.63 -4.39 -29.42
N GLU A 69 -9.31 -4.26 -29.58
CA GLU A 69 -8.40 -3.99 -28.45
C GLU A 69 -8.78 -2.66 -27.78
N LYS A 70 -8.94 -1.60 -28.57
CA LYS A 70 -9.30 -0.28 -28.05
C LYS A 70 -10.66 -0.28 -27.35
N ASP A 71 -11.65 -0.95 -27.92
CA ASP A 71 -12.99 -1.05 -27.35
C ASP A 71 -12.99 -1.86 -26.05
N ALA A 72 -12.22 -2.96 -25.99
CA ALA A 72 -12.06 -3.76 -24.78
C ALA A 72 -11.38 -2.96 -23.67
N ILE A 73 -10.32 -2.19 -23.97
CA ILE A 73 -9.67 -1.30 -23.01
C ILE A 73 -10.65 -0.24 -22.50
N ALA A 74 -11.43 0.38 -23.39
CA ALA A 74 -12.42 1.39 -23.02
C ALA A 74 -13.54 0.79 -22.14
N GLN A 75 -13.98 -0.43 -22.43
CA GLN A 75 -14.96 -1.14 -21.62
C GLN A 75 -14.41 -1.48 -20.22
N ASP A 76 -13.17 -1.96 -20.15
CA ASP A 76 -12.48 -2.20 -18.88
C ASP A 76 -12.28 -0.90 -18.08
N ASP A 77 -12.03 0.23 -18.75
CA ASP A 77 -11.95 1.55 -18.12
C ASP A 77 -13.31 1.98 -17.55
N LEU A 78 -14.40 1.72 -18.27
CA LEU A 78 -15.76 2.01 -17.80
C LEU A 78 -16.15 1.15 -16.60
N ILE A 79 -15.91 -0.16 -16.66
CA ILE A 79 -16.18 -1.09 -15.53
C ILE A 79 -15.36 -0.66 -14.31
N PHE A 80 -14.11 -0.28 -14.51
CA PHE A 80 -13.25 0.22 -13.45
C PHE A 80 -13.82 1.50 -12.83
N GLN A 81 -14.21 2.48 -13.64
CA GLN A 81 -14.81 3.73 -13.15
C GLN A 81 -16.10 3.47 -12.38
N ASP A 82 -16.96 2.59 -12.88
CA ASP A 82 -18.23 2.23 -12.24
C ASP A 82 -18.01 1.51 -10.90
N THR A 83 -17.11 0.53 -10.86
CA THR A 83 -16.73 -0.19 -9.61
C THR A 83 -16.12 0.78 -8.60
N TYR A 84 -15.21 1.64 -9.07
CA TYR A 84 -14.60 2.68 -8.25
C TYR A 84 -15.66 3.64 -7.71
N GLN A 85 -16.66 4.04 -8.51
CA GLN A 85 -17.76 4.93 -8.11
C GLN A 85 -18.73 4.27 -7.12
N ASN A 86 -19.04 2.98 -7.30
CA ASN A 86 -20.00 2.26 -6.47
C ASN A 86 -19.44 1.83 -5.10
N GLU A 87 -18.13 1.55 -4.98
CA GLU A 87 -17.51 1.20 -3.68
C GLU A 87 -17.09 2.42 -2.85
N SER A 88 -16.98 3.59 -3.49
CA SER A 88 -16.70 4.83 -2.79
C SER A 88 -18.01 5.51 -2.37
N ASN A 89 -18.52 5.25 -1.17
CA ASN A 89 -19.42 6.17 -0.45
C ASN A 89 -18.73 7.50 -0.05
N ILE A 90 -17.67 7.86 -0.76
CA ILE A 90 -17.03 9.16 -0.73
C ILE A 90 -17.65 9.94 -1.90
N PRO A 91 -18.31 11.08 -1.65
CA PRO A 91 -18.94 11.85 -2.71
C PRO A 91 -17.89 12.24 -3.75
N LYS A 92 -18.00 11.70 -4.97
CA LYS A 92 -17.15 12.07 -6.09
C LYS A 92 -17.70 13.30 -6.77
N SER A 93 -16.89 14.35 -6.76
CA SER A 93 -16.85 15.27 -7.90
C SER A 93 -16.16 14.57 -9.08
N GLY A 94 -16.96 14.06 -10.02
CA GLY A 94 -16.70 14.17 -11.45
C GLY A 94 -15.67 13.24 -12.10
N GLY A 95 -16.09 12.64 -13.21
CA GLY A 95 -15.31 11.69 -14.01
C GLY A 95 -14.05 12.25 -14.66
N ALA A 96 -13.20 11.33 -15.14
CA ALA A 96 -12.12 11.52 -16.11
C ALA A 96 -11.62 12.98 -16.29
N THR A 97 -11.01 13.54 -15.25
CA THR A 97 -10.28 14.80 -15.34
C THR A 97 -8.88 14.56 -14.82
N ASN A 98 -7.89 14.97 -15.62
CA ASN A 98 -6.49 15.18 -15.23
C ASN A 98 -6.34 15.26 -13.71
N LEU A 99 -5.76 14.22 -13.09
CA LEU A 99 -5.47 14.21 -11.65
C LEU A 99 -4.51 15.35 -11.37
N THR A 100 -5.05 16.54 -11.12
CA THR A 100 -4.28 17.74 -10.77
C THR A 100 -3.84 17.71 -9.31
N HIS A 101 -4.32 16.72 -8.55
CA HIS A 101 -4.16 16.60 -7.12
C HIS A 101 -4.00 15.14 -6.70
N ILE A 102 -3.34 14.92 -5.57
CA ILE A 102 -3.22 13.63 -4.89
C ILE A 102 -3.79 13.73 -3.47
N LEU A 103 -4.41 12.64 -3.00
CA LEU A 103 -4.91 12.52 -1.64
C LEU A 103 -3.86 11.82 -0.78
N LEU A 104 -3.50 12.45 0.34
CA LEU A 104 -2.60 11.91 1.33
C LEU A 104 -3.34 11.70 2.65
N TYR A 105 -3.09 10.56 3.28
CA TYR A 105 -3.73 10.23 4.56
C TYR A 105 -2.70 10.31 5.68
N ASP A 106 -3.05 11.00 6.76
CA ASP A 106 -2.34 10.91 8.02
C ASP A 106 -2.61 9.52 8.63
N MET A 107 -1.56 8.75 8.94
CA MET A 107 -1.72 7.43 9.55
C MET A 107 -2.33 7.50 10.96
N GLU A 108 -2.16 8.62 11.67
CA GLU A 108 -2.77 8.81 13.00
C GLU A 108 -4.22 9.32 12.88
N LYS A 109 -4.57 9.95 11.75
CA LYS A 109 -5.90 10.49 11.46
C LYS A 109 -6.37 10.12 10.05
N PRO A 110 -6.57 8.83 9.75
CA PRO A 110 -6.85 8.36 8.39
C PRO A 110 -8.20 8.84 7.84
N GLN A 111 -9.09 9.35 8.69
CA GLN A 111 -10.40 9.87 8.31
C GLN A 111 -10.35 11.28 7.70
N GLN A 112 -9.20 11.97 7.78
CA GLN A 112 -9.03 13.34 7.32
C GLN A 112 -7.93 13.39 6.25
N PRO A 113 -8.23 12.99 5.00
CA PRO A 113 -7.25 13.10 3.93
C PRO A 113 -6.96 14.57 3.61
N VAL A 114 -5.70 14.81 3.24
CA VAL A 114 -5.21 16.08 2.75
C VAL A 114 -5.13 16.01 1.23
N THR A 115 -5.66 17.02 0.55
CA THR A 115 -5.54 17.17 -0.91
C THR A 115 -4.36 18.06 -1.20
N ILE A 116 -3.41 17.59 -1.99
CA ILE A 116 -2.25 18.39 -2.42
C ILE A 116 -2.14 18.37 -3.94
N PRO A 117 -1.42 19.32 -4.57
CA PRO A 117 -1.17 19.29 -6.02
C PRO A 117 -0.49 18.00 -6.46
N LEU A 118 -0.57 17.68 -7.76
CA LEU A 118 0.14 16.56 -8.35
C LEU A 118 1.65 16.80 -8.26
N LEU A 119 2.26 16.20 -7.25
CA LEU A 119 3.70 16.18 -7.00
C LEU A 119 4.22 14.76 -7.23
N PHE A 120 5.45 14.65 -7.73
CA PHE A 120 5.98 13.36 -8.16
C PHE A 120 7.08 12.85 -7.23
N GLU A 121 7.73 13.74 -6.48
CA GLU A 121 8.82 13.37 -5.59
C GLU A 121 8.43 13.51 -4.12
N CYS A 122 8.94 12.60 -3.29
CA CYS A 122 8.69 12.57 -1.85
C CYS A 122 9.03 13.91 -1.18
N TRP A 123 10.19 14.50 -1.50
CA TRP A 123 10.60 15.79 -0.93
C TRP A 123 9.65 16.95 -1.28
N GLU A 124 9.04 16.95 -2.47
CA GLU A 124 8.10 17.99 -2.90
C GLU A 124 6.84 17.96 -2.02
N VAL A 125 6.33 16.75 -1.80
CA VAL A 125 5.17 16.52 -0.94
C VAL A 125 5.45 16.97 0.49
N ARG A 126 6.60 16.59 1.07
CA ARG A 126 6.98 17.01 2.42
C ARG A 126 7.02 18.52 2.54
N ARG A 127 7.68 19.19 1.59
CA ARG A 127 7.79 20.65 1.57
C ARG A 127 6.43 21.31 1.44
N HIS A 128 5.53 20.77 0.61
CA HIS A 128 4.19 21.30 0.45
C HIS A 128 3.37 21.18 1.74
N LEU A 129 3.36 20.00 2.37
CA LEU A 129 2.68 19.79 3.65
C LEU A 129 3.17 20.74 4.74
N GLN A 130 4.48 21.03 4.77
CA GLN A 130 5.09 21.97 5.70
C GLN A 130 4.72 23.42 5.39
N ALA A 131 4.79 23.83 4.11
CA ALA A 131 4.51 25.20 3.68
C ALA A 131 3.05 25.60 3.94
N GLU A 132 2.11 24.67 3.74
CA GLU A 132 0.68 24.87 3.98
C GLU A 132 0.27 24.67 5.45
N GLY A 133 1.21 24.34 6.34
CA GLY A 133 0.93 24.08 7.76
C GLY A 133 0.07 22.84 8.01
N LEU A 134 0.02 21.90 7.05
CA LEU A 134 -0.76 20.67 7.10
C LEU A 134 -0.04 19.59 7.93
N ALA A 135 1.30 19.57 7.88
CA ALA A 135 2.15 18.73 8.71
C ALA A 135 3.48 19.44 8.98
N PHE A 136 3.98 19.37 10.22
CA PHE A 136 5.24 20.00 10.59
C PHE A 136 6.44 19.10 10.33
N TYR A 137 6.26 17.78 10.55
CA TYR A 137 7.31 16.78 10.42
C TYR A 137 6.80 15.57 9.62
N PRO A 138 6.38 15.76 8.35
CA PRO A 138 5.86 14.67 7.54
C PRO A 138 6.98 13.68 7.18
N GLU A 139 6.77 12.41 7.49
CA GLU A 139 7.51 11.27 6.93
C GLU A 139 6.55 10.43 6.08
N LEU A 140 6.94 10.16 4.82
CA LEU A 140 6.07 9.54 3.83
C LEU A 140 6.32 8.04 3.72
N TRP A 141 5.24 7.32 3.48
CA TRP A 141 5.23 5.87 3.39
C TRP A 141 4.35 5.42 2.23
N ALA A 142 4.82 4.46 1.44
CA ALA A 142 4.02 3.82 0.42
C ALA A 142 3.30 2.60 1.00
N ARG A 143 1.99 2.51 0.76
CA ARG A 143 1.19 1.31 1.07
C ARG A 143 1.17 0.37 -0.14
N TYR A 144 1.41 -0.91 0.12
CA TYR A 144 1.31 -1.98 -0.86
C TYR A 144 0.38 -3.08 -0.34
N SER A 145 -0.59 -3.50 -1.15
CA SER A 145 -1.46 -4.65 -0.87
C SER A 145 -0.84 -5.96 -1.34
N ASN A 146 -1.29 -7.07 -0.73
CA ASN A 146 -0.90 -8.45 -1.03
C ASN A 146 0.61 -8.74 -0.91
N ARG A 147 1.29 -8.08 0.03
CA ARG A 147 2.72 -8.25 0.30
C ARG A 147 3.01 -9.14 1.52
N GLN A 148 2.02 -9.37 2.38
CA GLN A 148 2.15 -10.27 3.52
C GLN A 148 0.91 -11.16 3.69
N PRO A 149 1.06 -12.38 4.23
CA PRO A 149 -0.01 -13.39 4.22
C PRO A 149 -0.89 -13.44 5.48
N LEU A 150 -0.64 -12.61 6.49
CA LEU A 150 -1.28 -12.69 7.82
C LEU A 150 -2.67 -12.04 7.87
N THR A 151 -3.00 -11.19 6.90
CA THR A 151 -4.32 -10.51 6.81
C THR A 151 -4.91 -10.62 5.40
N PRO A 152 -6.23 -10.49 5.23
CA PRO A 152 -6.88 -10.62 3.93
C PRO A 152 -6.36 -9.68 2.84
N ASN A 153 -6.07 -8.41 3.17
CA ASN A 153 -5.57 -7.45 2.19
C ASN A 153 -4.04 -7.45 2.05
N GLY A 154 -3.36 -8.10 3.01
CA GLY A 154 -1.92 -8.29 2.96
C GLY A 154 -1.13 -6.99 2.91
N TYR A 155 -1.58 -5.92 3.59
CA TYR A 155 -0.92 -4.61 3.50
C TYR A 155 0.50 -4.61 4.09
N LEU A 156 1.40 -3.88 3.42
CA LEU A 156 2.76 -3.57 3.86
C LEU A 156 3.03 -2.08 3.62
N TRP A 157 3.74 -1.44 4.54
CA TRP A 157 4.20 -0.06 4.38
C TRP A 157 5.72 0.01 4.27
N GLU A 158 6.20 0.76 3.29
CA GLU A 158 7.63 1.04 3.12
C GLU A 158 7.87 2.55 3.22
N HIS A 159 8.84 2.91 4.06
CA HIS A 159 9.25 4.30 4.24
C HIS A 159 9.92 4.81 2.94
N LEU A 160 9.51 5.98 2.49
CA LEU A 160 9.99 6.60 1.25
C LEU A 160 11.16 7.54 1.53
N LEU A 161 12.24 7.37 0.78
CA LEU A 161 13.36 8.32 0.81
C LEU A 161 12.98 9.63 0.11
N ASN A 162 13.69 10.71 0.40
CA ASN A 162 13.36 12.05 -0.11
C ASN A 162 13.36 12.11 -1.64
N GLU A 163 14.31 11.43 -2.27
CA GLU A 163 14.54 11.41 -3.72
C GLU A 163 13.71 10.32 -4.42
N GLN A 164 12.86 9.62 -3.67
CA GLN A 164 12.04 8.56 -4.23
C GLN A 164 10.77 9.15 -4.85
N SER A 165 10.51 8.73 -6.09
CA SER A 165 9.28 9.06 -6.77
C SER A 165 8.09 8.40 -6.07
N ILE A 166 7.04 9.19 -5.90
CA ILE A 166 5.75 8.76 -5.36
C ILE A 166 4.73 8.47 -6.46
N GLN A 167 5.13 8.62 -7.73
CA GLN A 167 4.23 8.42 -8.85
C GLN A 167 3.64 7.01 -8.80
N ASN A 168 2.32 6.91 -8.93
CA ASN A 168 1.58 5.65 -8.91
C ASN A 168 1.63 4.89 -7.57
N LEU A 169 2.06 5.53 -6.49
CA LEU A 169 2.02 4.96 -5.13
C LEU A 169 0.84 5.54 -4.33
N HIS A 170 0.27 4.74 -3.44
CA HIS A 170 -0.60 5.28 -2.40
C HIS A 170 0.24 5.68 -1.21
N VAL A 171 0.37 6.98 -1.06
CA VAL A 171 1.22 7.56 -0.05
C VAL A 171 0.39 7.98 1.15
N GLN A 172 0.91 7.64 2.32
CA GLN A 172 0.42 8.09 3.60
C GLN A 172 1.58 8.75 4.34
N TYR A 173 1.26 9.57 5.34
CA TYR A 173 2.29 10.23 6.12
C TYR A 173 2.07 10.05 7.61
N VAL A 174 3.17 10.13 8.34
CA VAL A 174 3.19 10.29 9.79
C VAL A 174 3.68 11.70 10.09
N ASN A 175 2.99 12.42 10.96
CA ASN A 175 3.35 13.79 11.34
C ASN A 175 3.70 13.85 12.84
N ARG A 176 4.77 13.15 13.22
CA ARG A 176 5.24 13.12 14.61
C ARG A 176 6.42 14.07 14.82
N PRO A 177 6.32 15.02 15.76
CA PRO A 177 7.43 15.89 16.06
C PRO A 177 8.59 15.11 16.69
N PRO A 178 9.83 15.55 16.45
CA PRO A 178 10.96 15.06 17.22
C PRO A 178 10.77 15.41 18.71
N ASN A 179 11.21 14.53 19.60
CA ASN A 179 11.04 14.71 21.04
C ASN A 179 12.08 15.72 21.56
N PRO A 180 11.78 16.52 22.60
CA PRO A 180 12.81 17.38 23.21
C PRO A 180 13.97 16.52 23.73
N GLY A 181 15.18 16.73 23.20
CA GLY A 181 16.38 15.97 23.58
C GLY A 181 16.76 14.82 22.64
N SER A 182 15.92 14.46 21.66
CA SER A 182 16.31 13.56 20.57
C SER A 182 15.78 14.09 19.23
N PRO A 183 16.62 14.25 18.20
CA PRO A 183 16.18 14.73 16.90
C PRO A 183 15.21 13.77 16.19
N TRP A 184 15.01 12.54 16.70
CA TRP A 184 14.10 11.56 16.13
C TRP A 184 13.41 10.76 17.23
N ARG A 185 12.08 10.67 17.20
CA ARG A 185 11.36 9.60 17.90
C ARG A 185 11.38 8.42 16.95
N ASP A 186 12.14 7.39 17.28
CA ASP A 186 12.11 6.17 16.48
C ASP A 186 10.74 5.53 16.65
N TYR A 187 10.09 5.20 15.54
CA TYR A 187 8.83 4.49 15.53
C TYR A 187 8.88 3.42 14.45
N ALA A 188 8.04 2.40 14.62
CA ALA A 188 7.73 1.42 13.60
C ALA A 188 6.28 1.58 13.14
N ILE A 189 5.97 1.10 11.95
CA ILE A 189 4.57 0.97 11.51
C ILE A 189 4.09 -0.44 11.85
N ALA A 190 2.99 -0.54 12.58
CA ALA A 190 2.28 -1.80 12.76
C ALA A 190 1.03 -1.81 11.88
N LEU A 191 0.72 -2.98 11.33
CA LEU A 191 -0.57 -3.26 10.71
C LEU A 191 -1.54 -3.68 11.81
N ARG A 192 -2.53 -2.85 12.10
CA ARG A 192 -3.60 -3.18 13.04
C ARG A 192 -4.80 -3.75 12.28
N SER A 193 -5.09 -5.03 12.48
CA SER A 193 -6.27 -5.73 11.95
C SER A 193 -7.37 -5.75 13.00
N VAL A 194 -8.40 -4.93 12.82
CA VAL A 194 -9.57 -4.85 13.70
C VAL A 194 -10.58 -5.89 13.23
N GLU A 195 -11.01 -6.83 14.08
CA GLU A 195 -11.94 -7.91 13.68
C GLU A 195 -13.42 -7.51 13.79
N LEU A 196 -13.77 -6.64 14.75
CA LEU A 196 -15.16 -6.27 15.06
C LEU A 196 -15.30 -4.77 15.33
N PRO A 197 -16.48 -4.16 15.07
CA PRO A 197 -17.67 -4.75 14.45
C PRO A 197 -17.59 -4.84 12.92
N VAL A 198 -16.64 -4.12 12.31
CA VAL A 198 -16.37 -4.16 10.87
C VAL A 198 -14.89 -4.47 10.69
N PRO A 199 -14.53 -5.59 10.03
CA PRO A 199 -13.16 -5.92 9.73
C PRO A 199 -12.46 -4.79 8.98
N ARG A 200 -11.32 -4.31 9.49
CA ARG A 200 -10.50 -3.31 8.80
C ARG A 200 -9.03 -3.44 9.15
N GLU A 201 -8.20 -2.89 8.29
CA GLU A 201 -6.75 -2.92 8.40
C GLU A 201 -6.20 -1.48 8.37
N ASP A 202 -5.65 -1.03 9.49
CA ASP A 202 -5.14 0.33 9.66
C ASP A 202 -3.62 0.30 9.91
N PRO A 203 -2.82 1.18 9.28
CA PRO A 203 -1.46 1.44 9.75
C PRO A 203 -1.51 2.22 11.06
N VAL A 204 -0.66 1.84 12.00
CA VAL A 204 -0.52 2.55 13.27
C VAL A 204 0.97 2.76 13.57
N PRO A 205 1.43 4.01 13.71
CA PRO A 205 2.78 4.28 14.17
C PRO A 205 2.91 3.95 15.67
N ILE A 206 3.85 3.08 16.02
CA ILE A 206 4.18 2.69 17.39
C ILE A 206 5.54 3.27 17.75
N ASP A 207 5.58 4.11 18.79
CA ASP A 207 6.83 4.68 19.30
C ASP A 207 7.72 3.58 19.87
N LEU A 208 8.97 3.54 19.44
CA LEU A 208 9.99 2.65 19.98
C LEU A 208 10.66 3.31 21.20
N PRO A 209 11.02 2.52 22.23
CA PRO A 209 11.79 3.03 23.34
C PRO A 209 13.19 3.46 22.87
N PHE A 210 13.79 4.40 23.58
CA PHE A 210 15.19 4.74 23.35
C PHE A 210 16.10 3.57 23.72
N ILE A 211 17.25 3.51 23.05
CA ILE A 211 18.30 2.52 23.34
C ILE A 211 18.65 2.59 24.83
N GLY A 212 18.38 1.52 25.55
CA GLY A 212 18.65 1.40 26.99
C GLY A 212 17.58 1.96 27.95
N GLU A 213 16.46 2.49 27.45
CA GLU A 213 15.35 2.97 28.29
C GLU A 213 14.18 1.96 28.37
N SER A 214 13.46 1.96 29.49
CA SER A 214 12.25 1.16 29.65
C SER A 214 11.04 1.87 29.01
N CYS A 215 10.23 1.11 28.28
CA CYS A 215 8.97 1.62 27.73
C CYS A 215 7.94 1.91 28.84
N CYS A 216 7.12 2.95 28.70
CA CYS A 216 5.99 3.24 29.61
C CYS A 216 6.32 3.51 31.11
N GLY A 217 7.54 3.94 31.44
CA GLY A 217 7.89 4.45 32.79
C GLY A 217 8.92 3.61 33.57
N PRO A 218 9.10 3.86 34.88
CA PRO A 218 10.17 3.26 35.69
C PRO A 218 10.11 1.73 35.79
N ASP A 219 8.91 1.16 35.81
CA ASP A 219 8.70 -0.28 35.94
C ASP A 219 8.66 -1.01 34.59
N GLY A 220 8.63 -0.27 33.48
CA GLY A 220 8.60 -0.83 32.13
C GLY A 220 7.29 -1.53 31.75
N CYS A 221 6.88 -1.47 30.48
CA CYS A 221 6.06 -2.55 29.93
C CYS A 221 6.93 -3.82 29.84
N LYS A 222 6.45 -4.93 30.41
CA LYS A 222 7.20 -6.19 30.45
C LYS A 222 7.35 -6.84 29.07
N ASP A 223 6.31 -6.72 28.26
CA ASP A 223 6.21 -7.33 26.93
C ASP A 223 5.44 -6.43 25.97
N LEU A 224 5.52 -6.77 24.67
CA LEU A 224 4.82 -6.08 23.59
C LEU A 224 3.31 -6.05 23.81
N TRP A 225 2.71 -7.13 24.31
CA TRP A 225 1.28 -7.18 24.59
C TRP A 225 0.84 -6.10 25.56
N THR A 226 1.51 -6.02 26.72
CA THR A 226 1.22 -5.03 27.76
C THR A 226 1.42 -3.61 27.22
N HIS A 227 2.45 -3.40 26.40
CA HIS A 227 2.66 -2.12 25.72
C HIS A 227 1.49 -1.77 24.80
N LEU A 228 1.05 -2.71 23.95
CA LEU A 228 -0.05 -2.52 23.00
C LEU A 228 -1.38 -2.24 23.71
N GLU A 229 -1.70 -2.94 24.79
CA GLU A 229 -2.88 -2.67 25.63
C GLU A 229 -2.82 -1.28 26.30
N ALA A 230 -1.62 -0.82 26.67
CA ALA A 230 -1.45 0.50 27.28
C ALA A 230 -1.69 1.65 26.29
N ILE A 231 -1.29 1.47 25.02
CA ILE A 231 -1.47 2.48 23.96
C ILE A 231 -2.86 2.40 23.29
N TRP A 232 -3.50 1.23 23.28
CA TRP A 232 -4.83 1.01 22.70
C TRP A 232 -5.84 0.60 23.77
N ARG A 233 -6.06 1.49 24.75
CA ARG A 233 -6.85 1.22 25.97
C ARG A 233 -8.28 0.76 25.70
N ASP A 234 -8.86 1.18 24.59
CA ASP A 234 -10.24 0.85 24.19
C ASP A 234 -10.30 -0.39 23.29
N GLN A 235 -9.19 -1.13 23.15
CA GLN A 235 -9.09 -2.30 22.28
C GLN A 235 -8.43 -3.46 23.03
N ARG A 236 -9.00 -4.65 22.85
CA ARG A 236 -8.38 -5.89 23.31
C ARG A 236 -7.42 -6.40 22.24
N VAL A 237 -6.15 -6.53 22.59
CA VAL A 237 -5.17 -7.21 21.73
C VAL A 237 -5.50 -8.71 21.72
N LEU A 238 -5.48 -9.33 20.54
CA LEU A 238 -5.76 -10.75 20.35
C LEU A 238 -4.51 -11.52 19.93
N GLU A 239 -3.70 -10.91 19.06
CA GLU A 239 -2.51 -11.52 18.48
C GLU A 239 -1.49 -10.42 18.09
N ALA A 240 -0.19 -10.69 18.24
CA ALA A 240 0.88 -9.82 17.76
C ALA A 240 1.98 -10.66 17.11
N LYS A 241 2.11 -10.57 15.79
CA LYS A 241 3.03 -11.38 14.99
C LYS A 241 3.96 -10.50 14.17
N LYS A 242 5.22 -10.89 14.07
CA LYS A 242 6.07 -10.34 13.02
C LYS A 242 5.56 -10.78 11.67
N ILE A 243 5.71 -9.93 10.65
CA ILE A 243 5.27 -10.21 9.27
C ILE A 243 5.93 -11.47 8.70
N ASN A 244 7.11 -11.86 9.19
CA ASN A 244 7.77 -13.13 8.87
C ASN A 244 7.23 -14.35 9.64
N GLY A 245 6.11 -14.22 10.35
CA GLY A 245 5.32 -15.31 10.91
C GLY A 245 5.58 -15.65 12.39
N THR A 246 6.56 -15.01 13.04
CA THR A 246 6.87 -15.29 14.46
C THR A 246 5.92 -14.55 15.39
N ASP A 247 5.27 -15.26 16.32
CA ASP A 247 4.55 -14.62 17.44
C ASP A 247 5.55 -13.93 18.35
N VAL A 248 5.36 -12.62 18.56
CA VAL A 248 6.24 -11.77 19.36
C VAL A 248 5.50 -11.08 20.51
N ARG A 249 4.29 -11.55 20.81
CA ARG A 249 3.42 -10.99 21.83
C ARG A 249 4.08 -10.85 23.19
N LEU A 250 4.79 -11.90 23.62
CA LEU A 250 5.43 -11.98 24.93
C LEU A 250 6.91 -11.59 24.88
N GLU A 251 7.40 -11.15 23.72
CA GLU A 251 8.75 -10.60 23.62
C GLU A 251 8.80 -9.23 24.30
N LYS A 252 9.95 -8.93 24.91
CA LYS A 252 10.19 -7.64 25.55
C LYS A 252 10.08 -6.53 24.52
N PHE A 253 9.32 -5.48 24.83
CA PHE A 253 9.23 -4.30 23.97
C PHE A 253 10.44 -3.39 24.20
N ASP A 254 11.51 -3.66 23.46
CA ASP A 254 12.75 -2.88 23.46
C ASP A 254 13.18 -2.48 22.03
N ASP A 255 14.34 -1.84 21.93
CA ASP A 255 14.94 -1.33 20.69
C ASP A 255 15.42 -2.43 19.72
N ASN A 256 15.45 -3.69 20.15
CA ASN A 256 15.85 -4.82 19.31
C ASN A 256 14.66 -5.57 18.70
N LEU A 257 13.46 -5.36 19.25
CA LEU A 257 12.28 -6.08 18.81
C LEU A 257 11.85 -5.66 17.40
N LEU A 258 11.77 -4.35 17.15
CA LEU A 258 11.32 -3.75 15.90
C LEU A 258 12.37 -2.77 15.38
N ASN A 259 12.51 -2.69 14.05
CA ASN A 259 13.37 -1.69 13.44
C ASN A 259 12.58 -0.41 13.17
N ALA A 260 13.19 0.73 13.48
CA ALA A 260 12.66 2.04 13.12
C ALA A 260 12.42 2.14 11.61
N ARG A 261 11.34 2.83 11.22
CA ARG A 261 10.89 3.00 9.82
C ARG A 261 10.72 1.70 9.04
N LYS A 262 10.40 0.59 9.71
CA LYS A 262 9.94 -0.64 9.04
C LYS A 262 8.52 -1.00 9.48
N ASN A 263 7.76 -1.59 8.55
CA ASN A 263 6.55 -2.32 8.88
C ASN A 263 6.91 -3.79 9.09
N GLN A 264 6.94 -4.24 10.34
CA GLN A 264 7.33 -5.61 10.69
C GLN A 264 6.31 -6.31 11.57
N LEU A 265 5.26 -5.63 12.02
CA LEU A 265 4.34 -6.14 13.02
C LEU A 265 2.90 -6.12 12.48
N VAL A 266 2.20 -7.23 12.64
CA VAL A 266 0.75 -7.36 12.47
C VAL A 266 0.15 -7.60 13.85
N VAL A 267 -0.81 -6.76 14.23
CA VAL A 267 -1.52 -6.88 15.50
C VAL A 267 -3.01 -7.03 15.22
N LYS A 268 -3.61 -8.12 15.71
CA LYS A 268 -5.06 -8.29 15.66
C LYS A 268 -5.68 -7.77 16.94
N VAL A 269 -6.76 -7.01 16.79
CA VAL A 269 -7.48 -6.41 17.92
C VAL A 269 -8.98 -6.57 17.76
N ALA A 270 -9.68 -6.58 18.89
CA ALA A 270 -11.14 -6.43 18.98
C ALA A 270 -11.49 -5.17 19.78
N MET A 271 -12.63 -4.56 19.46
CA MET A 271 -13.24 -3.51 20.30
C MET A 271 -14.04 -4.12 21.44
#